data_AF-A0A931DAX1-F1
#
_entry.id   AF-A0A931DAX1-F1
#
_cell.length_a   1.000
_cell.length_b   1.000
_cell.length_c   1.000
_cell.angle_alpha   90.00
_cell.angle_beta   90.00
_cell.angle_gamma   90.00
#
_symmetry.space_group_name_H-M   'P 1'
#
loop_
_entity.id
_entity.type
_entity.pdbx_description
1 polymer ?
#
loop_
_entity_poly.entity_id
_entity_poly.type
_entity_poly.pdbx_seq_one_letter_code
_entity_poly.pdbx_strand_id
1 'polypeptide(L)'
;MTTPFGAPTSVQDLMTLPRGEVLGRYESYLDAQKVVDYLADNDFPVSNVSIVGCDLKTVERVTMKLSYPRVALRGAAQGVMFGLFVGLLLSLFNEGNPLGQIFSSVGLGVAIWMIVAVIGYAMRRGKRDFESSNQIMAGYYDVVVGFEHIHAARQLASSLPMSSGQAGSVTPAWAPPRDASSTGSSASAPSAGSATPASPSSSDQPAADSAPAGVESRRSGYADLPDGRPQFGVRVEPTPAQEPTEPQAEPEAEQTSGEPAAEQPQAESGTDSASTQDTSEDTDSPRRES
;
A
#
# COMPACT_ATOMS: atom_id res chain seq x y z
N MET A 1 -8.44 -4.61 37.49
CA MET A 1 -7.29 -4.66 36.55
C MET A 1 -7.63 -3.71 35.42
N THR A 2 -6.88 -2.62 35.27
CA THR A 2 -7.19 -1.56 34.29
C THR A 2 -6.55 -1.92 32.96
N THR A 3 -7.32 -1.85 31.86
CA THR A 3 -6.82 -2.00 30.48
C THR A 3 -6.73 -0.61 29.82
N PRO A 4 -5.55 0.03 29.81
CA PRO A 4 -5.37 1.32 29.15
C PRO A 4 -5.00 1.09 27.69
N PHE A 5 -5.99 0.98 26.79
CA PHE A 5 -5.86 1.29 25.36
C PHE A 5 -7.24 1.24 24.72
N GLY A 6 -7.67 2.33 24.08
CA GLY A 6 -8.85 2.33 23.22
C GLY A 6 -8.55 1.49 21.97
N ALA A 7 -9.22 0.35 21.82
CA ALA A 7 -9.06 -0.50 20.66
C ALA A 7 -9.66 0.17 19.41
N PRO A 8 -9.02 0.10 18.23
CA PRO A 8 -9.58 0.64 17.00
C PRO A 8 -10.87 -0.11 16.62
N THR A 9 -11.90 0.64 16.24
CA THR A 9 -13.24 0.14 15.95
C THR A 9 -13.26 -0.63 14.63
N SER A 10 -12.88 -1.91 14.69
CA SER A 10 -12.74 -2.84 13.56
C SER A 10 -11.47 -2.69 12.71
N VAL A 11 -11.03 -3.82 12.14
CA VAL A 11 -9.94 -3.90 11.16
C VAL A 11 -10.31 -3.19 9.83
N GLN A 12 -11.59 -2.90 9.60
CA GLN A 12 -12.04 -2.20 8.40
C GLN A 12 -11.71 -0.70 8.45
N ASP A 13 -11.82 -0.07 9.62
CA ASP A 13 -11.46 1.35 9.80
C ASP A 13 -9.97 1.59 9.49
N LEU A 14 -9.10 0.65 9.91
CA LEU A 14 -7.65 0.64 9.61
C LEU A 14 -7.33 0.45 8.12
N MET A 15 -8.29 -0.03 7.33
CA MET A 15 -8.16 -0.28 5.88
C MET A 15 -8.85 0.80 5.03
N THR A 16 -9.53 1.77 5.67
CA THR A 16 -10.16 2.91 5.01
C THR A 16 -9.41 4.20 5.27
N LEU A 17 -9.50 5.17 4.34
CA LEU A 17 -8.94 6.50 4.57
C LEU A 17 -9.68 7.19 5.73
N PRO A 18 -8.96 7.81 6.68
CA PRO A 18 -9.57 8.46 7.83
C PRO A 18 -10.47 9.62 7.38
N ARG A 19 -11.66 9.71 7.97
CA ARG A 19 -12.65 10.75 7.65
C ARG A 19 -12.51 11.94 8.59
N GLY A 20 -12.33 13.12 8.03
CA GLY A 20 -12.19 14.37 8.79
C GLY A 20 -11.83 15.54 7.90
N GLU A 21 -11.51 16.67 8.53
CA GLU A 21 -10.98 17.86 7.87
C GLU A 21 -9.48 17.98 8.12
N VAL A 22 -8.75 18.51 7.13
CA VAL A 22 -7.30 18.76 7.26
C VAL A 22 -7.09 19.95 8.20
N LEU A 23 -6.45 19.70 9.35
CA LEU A 23 -6.02 20.72 10.31
C LEU A 23 -4.83 21.53 9.77
N GLY A 24 -3.90 20.85 9.09
CA GLY A 24 -2.72 21.46 8.47
C GLY A 24 -1.94 20.47 7.61
N ARG A 25 -1.09 21.00 6.72
CA ARG A 25 -0.27 20.26 5.77
C ARG A 25 1.22 20.54 6.01
N TYR A 26 2.04 19.50 6.08
CA TYR A 26 3.44 19.59 6.50
C TYR A 26 4.36 18.83 5.54
N GLU A 27 5.57 19.33 5.28
CA GLU A 27 6.53 18.64 4.41
C GLU A 27 7.15 17.39 5.07
N SER A 28 7.38 17.49 6.39
CA SER A 28 8.04 16.46 7.19
C SER A 28 7.05 15.75 8.10
N TYR A 29 7.18 14.43 8.20
CA TYR A 29 6.46 13.63 9.19
C TYR A 29 6.72 14.13 10.62
N LEU A 30 7.94 14.59 10.92
CA LEU A 30 8.29 15.13 12.24
C LEU A 30 7.57 16.45 12.55
N ASP A 31 7.22 17.25 11.53
CA ASP A 31 6.48 18.49 11.75
C ASP A 31 4.99 18.19 11.97
N ALA A 32 4.42 17.24 11.21
CA ALA A 32 3.09 16.71 11.49
C ALA A 32 3.00 16.09 12.90
N GLN A 33 4.02 15.33 13.30
CA GLN A 33 4.08 14.69 14.62
C GLN A 33 4.06 15.73 15.76
N LYS A 34 4.86 16.81 15.68
CA LYS A 34 4.84 17.89 16.71
C LYS A 34 3.46 18.50 16.94
N VAL A 35 2.62 18.55 15.91
CA VAL A 35 1.23 19.05 16.03
C VAL A 35 0.39 18.05 16.81
N VAL A 36 0.50 16.76 16.51
CA VAL A 36 -0.22 15.70 17.23
C VAL A 36 0.26 15.61 18.68
N ASP A 37 1.57 15.69 18.91
CA ASP A 37 2.17 15.72 20.25
C ASP A 37 1.64 16.91 21.06
N TYR A 38 1.64 18.13 20.51
CA TYR A 38 1.09 19.32 21.19
C TYR A 38 -0.42 19.22 21.44
N LEU A 39 -1.20 18.64 20.52
CA LEU A 39 -2.61 18.37 20.78
C LEU A 39 -2.76 17.41 21.97
N ALA A 40 -1.94 16.36 22.05
CA ALA A 40 -1.93 15.42 23.18
C ALA A 40 -1.57 16.13 24.50
N ASP A 41 -0.55 16.99 24.49
CA ASP A 41 -0.10 17.79 25.65
C ASP A 41 -1.17 18.77 26.17
N ASN A 42 -2.20 19.07 25.37
CA ASN A 42 -3.34 19.93 25.73
C ASN A 42 -4.65 19.12 25.93
N ASP A 43 -4.54 17.86 26.35
CA ASP A 43 -5.66 16.94 26.62
C ASP A 43 -6.63 16.73 25.45
N PHE A 44 -6.19 16.94 24.20
CA PHE A 44 -7.01 16.72 23.02
C PHE A 44 -7.21 15.20 22.76
N PRO A 45 -8.41 14.74 22.33
CA PRO A 45 -8.65 13.33 22.02
C PRO A 45 -7.93 12.90 20.73
N VAL A 46 -6.66 12.53 20.85
CA VAL A 46 -5.77 12.11 19.74
C VAL A 46 -6.27 10.88 18.96
N SER A 47 -7.19 10.10 19.52
CA SER A 47 -7.89 9.02 18.80
C SER A 47 -8.67 9.50 17.57
N ASN A 48 -9.00 10.79 17.52
CA ASN A 48 -9.69 11.44 16.40
C ASN A 48 -8.74 12.17 15.44
N VAL A 49 -7.42 11.95 15.56
CA VAL A 49 -6.37 12.57 14.74
C VAL A 49 -5.68 11.51 13.90
N SER A 50 -5.32 11.83 12.67
CA SER A 50 -4.63 10.92 11.75
C SER A 50 -3.62 11.68 10.90
N ILE A 51 -2.40 11.16 10.81
CA ILE A 51 -1.37 11.69 9.89
C ILE A 51 -1.46 10.92 8.57
N VAL A 52 -1.88 11.58 7.51
CA VAL A 52 -2.06 10.99 6.17
C VAL A 52 -0.88 11.36 5.28
N GLY A 53 -0.09 10.36 4.87
CA GLY A 53 0.95 10.54 3.86
C GLY A 53 0.34 10.70 2.47
N CYS A 54 0.44 11.89 1.91
CA CYS A 54 -0.18 12.27 0.64
C CYS A 54 0.87 12.38 -0.49
N ASP A 55 0.39 12.32 -1.74
CA ASP A 55 1.25 12.42 -2.94
C ASP A 55 2.43 11.41 -2.91
N LEU A 56 2.10 10.13 -2.68
CA LEU A 56 3.05 9.04 -2.54
C LEU A 56 3.84 8.83 -3.85
N LYS A 57 5.16 8.95 -3.76
CA LYS A 57 6.09 8.70 -4.86
C LYS A 57 6.87 7.42 -4.62
N THR A 58 6.89 6.60 -5.67
CA THR A 58 7.71 5.39 -5.74
C THR A 58 9.07 5.81 -6.31
N VAL A 59 10.09 5.88 -5.44
CA VAL A 59 11.45 6.29 -5.80
C VAL A 59 12.32 5.05 -5.94
N GLU A 60 12.68 4.72 -7.18
CA GLU A 60 13.66 3.67 -7.48
C GLU A 60 15.09 4.21 -7.32
N ARG A 61 15.69 3.98 -6.15
CA ARG A 61 17.08 4.39 -5.88
C ARG A 61 18.05 3.39 -6.49
N VAL A 62 18.55 3.72 -7.68
CA VAL A 62 19.68 3.01 -8.31
C VAL A 62 20.90 3.12 -7.39
N THR A 63 21.24 2.03 -6.73
CA THR A 63 22.33 1.99 -5.74
C THR A 63 23.67 1.78 -6.45
N MET A 64 23.70 0.94 -7.48
CA MET A 64 24.94 0.59 -8.18
C MET A 64 24.70 -0.21 -9.48
N LYS A 65 25.72 -0.25 -10.35
CA LYS A 65 25.74 -1.12 -11.54
C LYS A 65 26.05 -2.57 -11.17
N LEU A 66 25.14 -3.49 -11.49
CA LEU A 66 25.32 -4.92 -11.22
C LEU A 66 26.38 -5.50 -12.17
N SER A 67 27.28 -6.33 -11.64
CA SER A 67 28.42 -6.86 -12.38
C SER A 67 28.75 -8.30 -11.97
N TYR A 68 29.31 -9.07 -12.90
CA TYR A 68 29.72 -10.46 -12.69
C TYR A 68 30.50 -10.73 -11.40
N PRO A 69 31.57 -9.99 -11.03
CA PRO A 69 32.30 -10.26 -9.79
C PRO A 69 31.44 -10.07 -8.54
N ARG A 70 30.46 -9.16 -8.57
CA ARG A 70 29.57 -8.94 -7.42
C ARG A 70 28.46 -10.00 -7.31
N VAL A 71 27.94 -10.45 -8.45
CA VAL A 71 27.04 -11.61 -8.51
C VAL A 71 27.77 -12.86 -8.03
N ALA A 72 29.00 -13.09 -8.50
CA ALA A 72 29.87 -14.18 -8.07
C ALA A 72 30.12 -14.13 -6.56
N LEU A 73 30.41 -12.95 -5.99
CA LEU A 73 30.61 -12.78 -4.54
C LEU A 73 29.34 -13.07 -3.72
N ARG A 74 28.15 -12.66 -4.20
CA ARG A 74 26.87 -13.03 -3.55
C ARG A 74 26.58 -14.53 -3.65
N GLY A 75 26.83 -15.13 -4.81
CA GLY A 75 26.74 -16.58 -4.99
C GLY A 75 27.71 -17.33 -4.06
N ALA A 76 28.94 -16.84 -3.94
CA ALA A 76 29.93 -17.37 -3.01
C ALA A 76 29.46 -17.28 -1.55
N ALA A 77 28.90 -16.15 -1.10
CA ALA A 77 28.37 -16.01 0.26
C ALA A 77 27.26 -17.04 0.57
N GLN A 78 26.33 -17.25 -0.37
CA GLN A 78 25.32 -18.31 -0.26
C GLN A 78 25.95 -19.72 -0.26
N GLY A 79 26.98 -19.91 -1.09
CA GLY A 79 27.78 -21.13 -1.17
C GLY A 79 28.59 -21.45 0.08
N VAL A 80 29.06 -20.45 0.84
CA VAL A 80 29.67 -20.65 2.16
C VAL A 80 28.65 -21.26 3.11
N MET A 81 27.44 -20.70 3.22
CA MET A 81 26.41 -21.23 4.11
C MET A 81 25.95 -22.63 3.71
N PHE A 82 25.73 -22.87 2.41
CA PHE A 82 25.38 -24.20 1.91
C PHE A 82 26.51 -25.23 2.15
N GLY A 83 27.75 -24.89 1.81
CA GLY A 83 28.90 -25.77 1.98
C GLY A 83 29.27 -26.00 3.45
N LEU A 84 29.01 -25.03 4.32
CA LEU A 84 29.13 -25.15 5.78
C LEU A 84 28.07 -26.12 6.33
N PHE A 85 26.82 -25.97 5.92
CA PHE A 85 25.73 -26.88 6.30
C PHE A 85 26.00 -28.33 5.87
N VAL A 86 26.35 -28.53 4.60
CA VAL A 86 26.75 -29.86 4.07
C VAL A 86 28.01 -30.38 4.78
N GLY A 87 28.97 -29.50 5.08
CA GLY A 87 30.20 -29.84 5.80
C GLY A 87 29.96 -30.35 7.21
N LEU A 88 29.14 -29.64 7.99
CA LEU A 88 28.73 -30.08 9.32
C LEU A 88 27.99 -31.42 9.23
N LEU A 89 27.03 -31.55 8.31
CA LEU A 89 26.26 -32.79 8.16
C LEU A 89 27.16 -33.98 7.82
N LEU A 90 28.07 -33.84 6.86
CA LEU A 90 29.02 -34.89 6.49
C LEU A 90 30.07 -35.17 7.59
N SER A 91 30.43 -34.16 8.38
CA SER A 91 31.31 -34.28 9.54
C SER A 91 30.69 -35.08 10.69
N LEU A 92 29.35 -35.21 10.77
CA LEU A 92 28.68 -36.07 11.76
C LEU A 92 28.82 -37.57 11.40
N PHE A 93 29.09 -37.90 10.14
CA PHE A 93 29.20 -39.29 9.66
C PHE A 93 30.65 -39.77 9.45
N ASN A 94 31.65 -38.94 9.76
CA ASN A 94 33.06 -39.25 9.51
C ASN A 94 33.96 -38.83 10.67
N GLU A 95 34.58 -39.81 11.34
CA GLU A 95 35.43 -39.61 12.52
C GLU A 95 36.87 -39.16 12.20
N GLY A 96 37.21 -38.97 10.92
CA GLY A 96 38.56 -38.63 10.47
C GLY A 96 38.99 -37.17 10.75
N ASN A 97 38.95 -36.31 9.73
CA ASN A 97 39.32 -34.89 9.85
C ASN A 97 38.10 -33.99 9.60
N PRO A 98 37.30 -33.69 10.63
CA PRO A 98 36.05 -32.94 10.48
C PRO A 98 36.28 -31.52 9.94
N LEU A 99 37.35 -30.85 10.38
CA LEU A 99 37.69 -29.51 9.90
C LEU A 99 38.08 -29.51 8.42
N GLY A 100 38.91 -30.46 7.98
CA GLY A 100 39.27 -30.60 6.56
C GLY A 100 38.06 -30.89 5.67
N GLN A 101 37.08 -31.63 6.18
CA GLN A 101 35.83 -31.93 5.50
C GLN A 101 34.92 -30.70 5.39
N ILE A 102 34.82 -29.89 6.45
CA ILE A 102 34.08 -28.62 6.43
C ILE A 102 34.73 -27.61 5.46
N PHE A 103 36.06 -27.47 5.47
CA PHE A 103 36.74 -26.53 4.54
C PHE A 103 36.61 -26.96 3.08
N SER A 104 36.70 -28.26 2.78
CA SER A 104 36.54 -28.76 1.41
C SER A 104 35.10 -28.66 0.91
N SER A 105 34.09 -28.94 1.75
CA SER A 105 32.68 -28.75 1.39
C SER A 105 32.29 -27.28 1.26
N VAL A 106 32.84 -26.38 2.09
CA VAL A 106 32.70 -24.92 1.94
C VAL A 106 33.31 -24.47 0.62
N GLY A 107 34.53 -24.90 0.27
CA GLY A 107 35.17 -24.57 -1.00
C GLY A 107 34.36 -25.05 -2.22
N LEU A 108 33.84 -26.27 -2.17
CA LEU A 108 32.99 -26.82 -3.22
C LEU A 108 31.64 -26.09 -3.32
N GLY A 109 31.00 -25.80 -2.17
CA GLY A 109 29.76 -25.04 -2.08
C GLY A 109 29.89 -23.64 -2.66
N VAL A 110 30.97 -22.93 -2.33
CA VAL A 110 31.34 -21.63 -2.91
C VAL A 110 31.47 -21.72 -4.42
N ALA A 111 32.24 -22.70 -4.93
CA ALA A 111 32.47 -22.85 -6.38
C ALA A 111 31.17 -23.11 -7.15
N ILE A 112 30.34 -24.06 -6.69
CA ILE A 112 29.07 -24.42 -7.34
C ILE A 112 28.09 -23.24 -7.30
N TRP A 113 27.87 -22.63 -6.14
CA TRP A 113 26.90 -21.52 -6.02
C TRP A 113 27.37 -20.25 -6.74
N MET A 114 28.68 -20.00 -6.82
CA MET A 114 29.24 -18.92 -7.65
C MET A 114 28.90 -19.14 -9.13
N ILE A 115 29.14 -20.34 -9.66
CA ILE A 115 28.84 -20.69 -11.06
C ILE A 115 27.34 -20.56 -11.32
N VAL A 116 26.48 -21.13 -10.47
CA VAL A 116 25.01 -21.05 -10.60
C VAL A 116 24.53 -19.60 -10.56
N ALA A 117 25.07 -18.75 -9.66
CA ALA A 117 24.72 -17.33 -9.60
C ALA A 117 25.15 -16.58 -10.88
N VAL A 118 26.34 -16.84 -11.41
CA VAL A 118 26.86 -16.22 -12.64
C VAL A 118 26.06 -16.65 -13.87
N ILE A 119 25.75 -17.94 -14.02
CA ILE A 119 24.89 -18.45 -15.11
C ILE A 119 23.48 -17.85 -14.99
N GLY A 120 22.89 -17.87 -13.80
CA GLY A 120 21.59 -17.27 -13.53
C GLY A 120 21.55 -15.77 -13.84
N TYR A 121 22.63 -15.03 -13.57
CA TYR A 121 22.73 -13.63 -13.98
C TYR A 121 22.87 -13.48 -15.50
N ALA A 122 23.71 -14.30 -16.16
CA ALA A 122 23.88 -14.28 -17.61
C ALA A 122 22.55 -14.52 -18.35
N MET A 123 21.71 -15.47 -17.90
CA MET A 123 20.38 -15.73 -18.47
C MET A 123 19.38 -14.57 -18.29
N ARG A 124 19.57 -13.71 -17.28
CA ARG A 124 18.70 -12.56 -16.97
C ARG A 124 19.30 -11.21 -17.41
N ARG A 125 20.52 -11.22 -17.95
CA ARG A 125 21.28 -10.03 -18.34
C ARG A 125 20.63 -9.33 -19.53
N GLY A 126 20.70 -8.01 -19.56
CA GLY A 126 20.19 -7.19 -20.67
C GLY A 126 18.85 -6.49 -20.43
N LYS A 127 18.07 -6.86 -19.40
CA LYS A 127 16.85 -6.13 -19.02
C LYS A 127 17.04 -5.12 -17.88
N ARG A 128 17.92 -5.39 -16.91
CA ARG A 128 18.28 -4.49 -15.79
C ARG A 128 19.72 -4.74 -15.35
N ASP A 129 20.64 -3.86 -15.77
CA ASP A 129 22.07 -3.91 -15.41
C ASP A 129 22.39 -3.16 -14.10
N PHE A 130 21.36 -2.86 -13.31
CA PHE A 130 21.43 -2.02 -12.11
C PHE A 130 20.73 -2.71 -10.94
N GLU A 131 21.33 -2.57 -9.77
CA GLU A 131 20.70 -2.89 -8.50
C GLU A 131 20.05 -1.62 -7.94
N SER A 132 18.76 -1.72 -7.67
CA SER A 132 17.94 -0.63 -7.17
C SER A 132 17.13 -1.08 -5.97
N SER A 133 16.97 -0.18 -5.01
CA SER A 133 15.99 -0.32 -3.94
C SER A 133 14.76 0.51 -4.31
N ASN A 134 13.58 -0.11 -4.23
CA ASN A 134 12.33 0.60 -4.39
C ASN A 134 11.88 1.11 -3.02
N GLN A 135 11.58 2.42 -2.92
CA GLN A 135 11.13 3.06 -1.69
C GLN A 135 9.94 3.98 -1.97
N ILE A 136 8.89 3.86 -1.17
CA ILE A 136 7.74 4.77 -1.22
C ILE A 136 8.01 5.94 -0.26
N MET A 137 7.82 7.17 -0.74
CA MET A 137 8.00 8.41 0.02
C MET A 137 6.79 9.31 -0.19
N ALA A 138 6.18 9.84 0.87
CA ALA A 138 5.13 10.84 0.76
C ALA A 138 5.71 12.18 0.27
N GLY A 139 4.96 12.91 -0.54
CA GLY A 139 5.31 14.27 -0.95
C GLY A 139 5.05 15.29 0.15
N TYR A 140 4.05 15.03 0.99
CA TYR A 140 3.68 15.81 2.17
C TYR A 140 2.77 15.00 3.10
N TYR A 141 2.51 15.51 4.30
CA TYR A 141 1.69 14.87 5.32
C TYR A 141 0.57 15.81 5.75
N ASP A 142 -0.68 15.36 5.62
CA ASP A 142 -1.85 16.06 6.12
C ASP A 142 -2.22 15.55 7.51
N VAL A 143 -2.31 16.44 8.50
CA VAL A 143 -2.90 16.11 9.80
C VAL A 143 -4.41 16.28 9.67
N VAL A 144 -5.14 15.17 9.67
CA VAL A 144 -6.60 15.12 9.56
C VAL A 144 -7.19 14.94 10.95
N VAL A 145 -8.26 15.69 11.24
CA VAL A 145 -9.01 15.58 12.51
C VAL A 145 -10.48 15.32 12.21
N GLY A 146 -11.10 14.40 12.96
CA GLY A 146 -12.53 14.10 12.85
C GLY A 146 -13.40 15.35 13.02
N PHE A 147 -14.46 15.45 12.20
CA PHE A 147 -15.28 16.67 12.05
C PHE A 147 -15.82 17.25 13.36
N GLU A 148 -16.16 16.40 14.33
CA GLU A 148 -16.65 16.81 15.66
C GLU A 148 -15.67 17.71 16.44
N HIS A 149 -14.35 17.52 16.25
CA HIS A 149 -13.31 18.14 17.08
C HIS A 149 -12.41 19.13 16.33
N ILE A 150 -12.61 19.35 15.02
CA ILE A 150 -11.75 20.22 14.19
C ILE A 150 -11.67 21.66 14.71
N HIS A 151 -12.75 22.21 15.26
CA HIS A 151 -12.80 23.58 15.77
C HIS A 151 -11.88 23.77 16.98
N ALA A 152 -11.93 22.84 17.95
CA ALA A 152 -11.03 22.84 19.11
C ALA A 152 -9.57 22.59 18.68
N ALA A 153 -9.34 21.65 17.76
CA ALA A 153 -8.02 21.38 17.22
C ALA A 153 -7.42 22.61 16.53
N ARG A 154 -8.22 23.39 15.80
CA ARG A 154 -7.77 24.63 15.13
C ARG A 154 -7.46 25.75 16.11
N GLN A 155 -8.20 25.86 17.22
CA GLN A 155 -7.88 26.80 18.29
C GLN A 155 -6.52 26.47 18.92
N LEU A 156 -6.29 25.21 19.32
CA LEU A 156 -5.01 24.76 19.87
C LEU A 156 -3.86 24.87 18.85
N ALA A 157 -4.06 24.46 17.59
CA ALA A 157 -3.05 24.58 16.54
C ALA A 157 -2.69 26.05 16.24
N SER A 158 -3.58 27.01 16.52
CA SER A 158 -3.29 28.44 16.35
C SER A 158 -2.40 29.03 17.46
N SER A 159 -2.36 28.42 18.64
CA SER A 159 -1.43 28.77 19.73
C SER A 159 -0.09 28.03 19.65
N LEU A 160 0.07 27.13 18.67
CA LEU A 160 1.30 26.38 18.46
C LEU A 160 2.43 27.30 17.94
N PRO A 161 3.58 27.41 18.63
CA PRO A 161 4.70 28.26 18.20
C PRO A 161 5.52 27.58 17.09
N MET A 162 4.89 27.30 15.94
CA MET A 162 5.57 26.85 14.73
C MET A 162 5.56 27.95 13.65
N SER A 163 6.63 28.03 12.88
CA SER A 163 6.79 28.96 11.76
C SER A 163 5.62 28.85 10.78
N SER A 164 4.83 29.90 10.61
CA SER A 164 3.57 29.87 9.84
C SER A 164 3.76 29.47 8.37
N GLY A 165 4.96 29.61 7.82
CA GLY A 165 5.32 29.13 6.48
C GLY A 165 5.40 27.61 6.33
N GLN A 166 5.58 26.85 7.42
CA GLN A 166 5.72 25.39 7.41
C GLN A 166 4.39 24.66 7.13
N ALA A 167 3.25 25.31 7.44
CA ALA A 167 1.91 24.71 7.42
C ALA A 167 1.07 25.08 6.18
N GLY A 168 1.48 26.10 5.41
CA GLY A 168 0.64 26.74 4.38
C GLY A 168 1.17 26.69 2.95
N SER A 169 2.47 26.50 2.74
CA SER A 169 3.10 26.55 1.41
C SER A 169 4.09 25.42 1.17
N VAL A 170 3.63 24.18 1.32
CA VAL A 170 4.45 22.99 1.01
C VAL A 170 4.79 22.97 -0.47
N THR A 171 6.08 23.21 -0.76
CA THR A 171 6.65 23.13 -2.10
C THR A 171 7.65 21.98 -2.05
N PRO A 172 7.20 20.73 -2.33
CA PRO A 172 7.93 19.54 -1.92
C PRO A 172 9.32 19.54 -2.55
N ALA A 173 10.35 19.20 -1.78
CA ALA A 173 11.77 19.42 -2.11
C ALA A 173 12.30 18.80 -3.43
N TRP A 174 11.50 17.98 -4.12
CA TRP A 174 11.80 17.43 -5.44
C TRP A 174 11.22 18.27 -6.60
N ALA A 175 10.35 19.24 -6.31
CA ALA A 175 9.71 20.09 -7.30
C ALA A 175 10.73 21.02 -7.99
N PRO A 176 10.61 21.26 -9.31
CA PRO A 176 11.49 22.19 -10.00
C PRO A 176 11.31 23.61 -9.43
N PRO A 177 12.39 24.42 -9.36
CA PRO A 177 12.28 25.83 -9.00
C PRO A 177 11.25 26.51 -9.91
N ARG A 178 10.22 27.12 -9.31
CA ARG A 178 9.28 27.96 -10.06
C ARG A 178 9.89 29.34 -10.18
N ASP A 179 10.14 29.80 -11.40
CA ASP A 179 10.55 31.17 -11.65
C ASP A 179 9.48 32.13 -11.11
N ALA A 180 9.84 32.90 -10.08
CA ALA A 180 8.93 33.82 -9.40
C ALA A 180 8.76 35.13 -10.20
N SER A 181 8.23 35.02 -11.42
CA SER A 181 8.09 36.11 -12.39
C SER A 181 6.64 36.39 -12.80
N SER A 182 5.69 36.22 -11.87
CA SER A 182 4.29 36.62 -12.05
C SER A 182 3.75 37.54 -10.95
N THR A 183 4.56 38.51 -10.50
CA THR A 183 4.06 39.74 -9.87
C THR A 183 3.43 40.66 -10.93
N GLY A 184 2.38 40.16 -11.58
CA GLY A 184 1.46 40.94 -12.40
C GLY A 184 0.62 41.85 -11.50
N SER A 185 1.24 42.89 -10.96
CA SER A 185 0.55 43.90 -10.17
C SER A 185 -0.41 44.65 -11.08
N SER A 186 -1.71 44.37 -10.95
CA SER A 186 -2.78 45.09 -11.65
C SER A 186 -2.95 46.49 -11.03
N ALA A 187 -1.97 47.35 -11.27
CA ALA A 187 -2.04 48.75 -10.90
C ALA A 187 -3.11 49.45 -11.76
N SER A 188 -4.16 49.91 -11.12
CA SER A 188 -5.29 50.61 -11.75
C SER A 188 -4.81 51.85 -12.52
N ALA A 189 -4.94 51.83 -13.84
CA ALA A 189 -4.72 53.01 -14.67
C ALA A 189 -5.93 53.96 -14.59
N PRO A 190 -5.75 55.26 -14.30
CA PRO A 190 -6.85 56.22 -14.32
C PRO A 190 -7.27 56.54 -15.76
N SER A 191 -8.57 56.70 -15.98
CA SER A 191 -9.14 57.01 -17.30
C SER A 191 -8.88 58.46 -17.72
N ALA A 192 -8.19 58.66 -18.86
CA ALA A 192 -8.15 59.95 -19.55
C ALA A 192 -7.85 59.77 -21.05
N GLY A 193 -8.52 60.55 -21.91
CA GLY A 193 -8.04 60.86 -23.26
C GLY A 193 -8.63 60.02 -24.41
N SER A 194 -9.59 60.61 -25.12
CA SER A 194 -10.07 60.18 -26.44
C SER A 194 -9.09 60.55 -27.57
N ALA A 195 -8.75 59.61 -28.47
CA ALA A 195 -8.47 59.90 -29.89
C ALA A 195 -8.31 58.61 -30.75
N THR A 196 -9.12 58.49 -31.79
CA THR A 196 -8.81 57.82 -33.08
C THR A 196 -8.39 58.93 -34.08
N PRO A 197 -7.83 58.68 -35.29
CA PRO A 197 -7.44 57.42 -35.92
C PRO A 197 -6.01 57.42 -36.55
N ALA A 198 -5.54 56.25 -37.01
CA ALA A 198 -4.83 56.08 -38.30
C ALA A 198 -4.46 54.61 -38.58
N SER A 199 -4.70 54.16 -39.82
CA SER A 199 -3.93 53.08 -40.46
C SER A 199 -3.00 53.73 -41.50
N PRO A 200 -1.94 53.04 -41.96
CA PRO A 200 -2.14 52.35 -43.24
C PRO A 200 -1.49 50.95 -43.35
N SER A 201 -1.95 50.25 -44.39
CA SER A 201 -1.66 48.88 -44.79
C SER A 201 -0.22 48.61 -45.26
N SER A 202 0.25 47.36 -45.14
CA SER A 202 0.57 46.52 -46.33
C SER A 202 0.89 45.06 -45.98
N SER A 203 0.11 44.16 -46.57
CA SER A 203 0.43 42.78 -47.00
C SER A 203 1.73 42.09 -46.55
N ASP A 204 1.60 40.89 -45.98
CA ASP A 204 1.73 39.67 -46.80
C ASP A 204 0.97 38.46 -46.19
N GLN A 205 0.39 37.59 -47.02
CA GLN A 205 -0.31 36.37 -46.60
C GLN A 205 -0.40 35.34 -47.75
N PRO A 206 -0.02 34.09 -47.47
CA PRO A 206 -0.87 32.95 -47.81
C PRO A 206 -1.09 32.05 -46.57
N ALA A 207 -2.30 31.74 -46.10
CA ALA A 207 -3.42 31.06 -46.76
C ALA A 207 -3.24 29.53 -46.89
N ALA A 208 -3.48 28.82 -45.78
CA ALA A 208 -3.88 27.41 -45.67
C ALA A 208 -4.36 27.19 -44.20
N ASP A 209 -5.63 27.41 -43.85
CA ASP A 209 -6.85 26.63 -44.13
C ASP A 209 -7.17 25.59 -43.03
N SER A 210 -8.37 25.75 -42.47
CA SER A 210 -9.21 24.81 -41.70
C SER A 210 -8.69 24.06 -40.45
N ALA A 211 -9.31 24.42 -39.32
CA ALA A 211 -9.66 23.50 -38.21
C ALA A 211 -11.21 23.58 -38.02
N PRO A 212 -11.88 22.77 -37.16
CA PRO A 212 -11.46 21.54 -36.46
C PRO A 212 -12.44 20.34 -36.68
N ALA A 213 -12.03 19.10 -36.37
CA ALA A 213 -12.98 17.99 -36.22
C ALA A 213 -12.46 16.81 -35.38
N GLY A 214 -13.33 16.19 -34.58
CA GLY A 214 -13.24 14.78 -34.20
C GLY A 214 -12.31 14.39 -33.04
N VAL A 215 -12.81 14.48 -31.80
CA VAL A 215 -12.27 13.68 -30.69
C VAL A 215 -12.79 12.24 -30.86
N GLU A 216 -12.07 11.42 -31.63
CA GLU A 216 -12.46 10.04 -31.88
C GLU A 216 -11.94 9.11 -30.78
N SER A 217 -12.79 8.80 -29.79
CA SER A 217 -12.51 7.82 -28.74
C SER A 217 -12.36 6.40 -29.31
N ARG A 218 -11.13 6.02 -29.70
CA ARG A 218 -10.79 4.61 -29.87
C ARG A 218 -10.70 3.93 -28.50
N ARG A 219 -11.61 2.99 -28.27
CA ARG A 219 -11.55 2.04 -27.15
C ARG A 219 -10.21 1.28 -27.23
N SER A 220 -9.29 1.56 -26.30
CA SER A 220 -8.11 0.71 -26.13
C SER A 220 -8.51 -0.51 -25.31
N GLY A 221 -8.64 -1.66 -25.96
CA GLY A 221 -8.64 -2.94 -25.25
C GLY A 221 -7.27 -3.15 -24.61
N TYR A 222 -7.23 -3.57 -23.35
CA TYR A 222 -6.00 -3.90 -22.65
C TYR A 222 -5.59 -5.34 -22.96
N ALA A 223 -4.74 -5.49 -23.97
CA ALA A 223 -3.75 -6.56 -24.01
C ALA A 223 -2.40 -5.99 -23.52
N ASP A 224 -1.50 -6.85 -23.06
CA ASP A 224 -0.19 -6.45 -22.52
C ASP A 224 0.57 -5.50 -23.47
N LEU A 225 1.20 -4.47 -22.88
CA LEU A 225 1.99 -3.51 -23.65
C LEU A 225 3.17 -4.23 -24.33
N PRO A 226 3.29 -4.15 -25.68
CA PRO A 226 4.26 -4.95 -26.45
C PRO A 226 5.73 -4.60 -26.16
N ASP A 227 5.98 -3.51 -25.44
CA ASP A 227 7.29 -3.04 -24.97
C ASP A 227 7.68 -3.55 -23.56
N GLY A 228 6.88 -4.43 -22.94
CA GLY A 228 7.29 -5.25 -21.80
C GLY A 228 7.46 -4.51 -20.47
N ARG A 229 6.77 -3.38 -20.29
CA ARG A 229 6.77 -2.61 -19.04
C ARG A 229 5.75 -3.19 -18.04
N PRO A 230 6.10 -3.42 -16.76
CA PRO A 230 5.18 -3.96 -15.78
C PRO A 230 4.07 -2.95 -15.42
N GLN A 231 2.84 -3.45 -15.32
CA GLN A 231 1.71 -2.68 -14.81
C GLN A 231 1.76 -2.65 -13.28
N PHE A 232 1.87 -1.46 -12.69
CA PHE A 232 1.71 -1.26 -11.24
C PHE A 232 0.40 -0.52 -10.96
N GLY A 233 -0.35 -0.97 -9.95
CA GLY A 233 -1.55 -0.27 -9.46
C GLY A 233 -2.89 -0.68 -10.07
N VAL A 234 -2.93 -1.61 -11.04
CA VAL A 234 -4.19 -2.16 -11.56
C VAL A 234 -4.69 -3.28 -10.65
N ARG A 235 -5.85 -3.08 -10.00
CA ARG A 235 -6.59 -4.18 -9.38
C ARG A 235 -7.28 -4.98 -10.48
N VAL A 236 -6.79 -6.17 -10.76
CA VAL A 236 -7.53 -7.16 -11.54
C VAL A 236 -8.62 -7.73 -10.63
N GLU A 237 -9.89 -7.53 -10.98
CA GLU A 237 -10.98 -8.23 -10.30
C GLU A 237 -10.96 -9.70 -10.74
N PRO A 238 -11.01 -10.68 -9.81
CA PRO A 238 -11.11 -12.07 -10.19
C PRO A 238 -12.52 -12.33 -10.73
N THR A 239 -12.63 -12.55 -12.04
CA THR A 239 -13.83 -13.13 -12.65
C THR A 239 -14.19 -14.41 -11.87
N PRO A 240 -15.42 -14.56 -11.34
CA PRO A 240 -15.83 -15.80 -10.71
C PRO A 240 -15.81 -16.91 -11.75
N ALA A 241 -14.90 -17.88 -11.57
CA ALA A 241 -14.83 -19.06 -12.41
C ALA A 241 -16.12 -19.87 -12.23
N GLN A 242 -16.75 -20.26 -13.34
CA GLN A 242 -17.87 -21.20 -13.32
C GLN A 242 -17.36 -22.54 -12.77
N GLU A 243 -18.11 -23.12 -11.82
CA GLU A 243 -17.84 -24.47 -11.33
C GLU A 243 -17.85 -25.46 -12.51
N PRO A 244 -16.86 -26.36 -12.62
CA PRO A 244 -16.90 -27.44 -13.58
C PRO A 244 -18.08 -28.37 -13.27
N THR A 245 -19.04 -28.45 -14.18
CA THR A 245 -20.11 -29.45 -14.12
C THR A 245 -19.51 -30.85 -14.10
N GLU A 246 -19.78 -31.63 -13.05
CA GLU A 246 -19.42 -33.04 -13.01
C GLU A 246 -20.07 -33.78 -14.19
N PRO A 247 -19.33 -34.66 -14.91
CA PRO A 247 -19.93 -35.49 -15.94
C PRO A 247 -20.97 -36.43 -15.34
N GLN A 248 -22.23 -36.25 -15.73
CA GLN A 248 -23.30 -37.18 -15.40
C GLN A 248 -22.96 -38.57 -15.97
N ALA A 249 -22.97 -39.60 -15.12
CA ALA A 249 -22.91 -40.98 -15.57
C ALA A 249 -24.27 -41.36 -16.18
N GLU A 250 -24.31 -41.64 -17.48
CA GLU A 250 -25.48 -42.24 -18.13
C GLU A 250 -25.61 -43.74 -17.77
N PRO A 251 -26.84 -44.30 -17.82
CA PRO A 251 -27.14 -45.56 -17.14
C PRO A 251 -27.00 -46.80 -18.03
N GLU A 252 -26.28 -47.82 -17.54
CA GLU A 252 -26.44 -49.20 -18.00
C GLU A 252 -27.44 -49.95 -17.11
N ALA A 253 -28.66 -50.12 -17.63
CA ALA A 253 -29.46 -51.31 -17.35
C ALA A 253 -28.92 -52.45 -18.24
N GLU A 254 -29.04 -53.75 -17.95
CA GLU A 254 -30.00 -54.45 -17.08
C GLU A 254 -29.49 -55.88 -16.85
N GLN A 255 -29.83 -56.53 -15.70
CA GLN A 255 -30.42 -57.89 -15.60
C GLN A 255 -30.03 -58.65 -14.31
N THR A 256 -31.08 -58.95 -13.53
CA THR A 256 -31.30 -60.18 -12.72
C THR A 256 -30.27 -60.52 -11.61
N SER A 257 -30.65 -60.89 -10.38
CA SER A 257 -31.84 -61.62 -9.91
C SER A 257 -31.89 -61.63 -8.37
N GLY A 258 -33.07 -61.82 -7.76
CA GLY A 258 -33.18 -62.42 -6.40
C GLY A 258 -33.80 -61.57 -5.27
N GLU A 259 -35.13 -61.55 -5.23
CA GLU A 259 -36.09 -61.61 -4.08
C GLU A 259 -35.83 -60.87 -2.71
N PRO A 260 -36.87 -60.34 -2.01
CA PRO A 260 -36.72 -59.41 -0.89
C PRO A 260 -37.09 -60.00 0.50
N ALA A 261 -36.80 -59.25 1.59
CA ALA A 261 -37.64 -59.21 2.81
C ALA A 261 -37.24 -58.07 3.76
N ALA A 262 -38.24 -57.29 4.23
CA ALA A 262 -38.38 -56.59 5.53
C ALA A 262 -37.22 -55.67 6.06
N GLU A 263 -37.43 -54.65 6.89
CA GLU A 263 -38.60 -54.27 7.69
C GLU A 263 -38.61 -52.74 7.98
N GLN A 264 -39.79 -52.12 7.97
CA GLN A 264 -40.09 -50.85 8.67
C GLN A 264 -41.17 -51.17 9.70
N PRO A 265 -41.20 -50.49 10.88
CA PRO A 265 -42.19 -49.40 10.99
C PRO A 265 -41.85 -48.23 11.96
N GLN A 266 -42.41 -47.05 11.62
CA GLN A 266 -43.10 -46.04 12.48
C GLN A 266 -42.29 -45.32 13.61
N ALA A 267 -42.25 -43.97 13.69
CA ALA A 267 -43.31 -42.97 13.98
C ALA A 267 -43.82 -43.08 15.45
N GLU A 268 -43.76 -42.08 16.33
CA GLU A 268 -44.60 -40.86 16.52
C GLU A 268 -44.22 -40.19 17.88
N SER A 269 -44.68 -39.01 18.36
CA SER A 269 -45.17 -37.73 17.78
C SER A 269 -45.33 -36.67 18.94
N GLY A 270 -45.57 -35.38 18.63
CA GLY A 270 -45.82 -34.29 19.62
C GLY A 270 -44.54 -33.58 20.11
N THR A 271 -44.33 -32.25 20.08
CA THR A 271 -45.18 -31.03 20.07
C THR A 271 -45.69 -30.55 21.45
N ASP A 272 -45.32 -29.29 21.72
CA ASP A 272 -46.02 -28.25 22.51
C ASP A 272 -45.78 -27.98 24.01
N SER A 273 -45.76 -26.66 24.27
CA SER A 273 -46.04 -25.91 25.52
C SER A 273 -45.11 -26.07 26.74
N ALA A 274 -44.94 -25.11 27.66
CA ALA A 274 -45.09 -23.64 27.76
C ALA A 274 -45.02 -23.28 29.27
N SER A 275 -44.93 -21.98 29.60
CA SER A 275 -45.20 -21.38 30.94
C SER A 275 -44.09 -21.53 32.02
N THR A 276 -43.51 -20.44 32.58
CA THR A 276 -44.03 -19.49 33.62
C THR A 276 -43.97 -20.13 35.03
N GLN A 277 -43.53 -19.53 36.16
CA GLN A 277 -43.41 -18.15 36.71
C GLN A 277 -42.12 -18.11 37.61
N ASP A 278 -41.39 -16.99 37.77
CA ASP A 278 -41.55 -15.93 38.80
C ASP A 278 -41.41 -16.38 40.27
N THR A 279 -40.55 -15.70 41.05
CA THR A 279 -40.76 -15.29 42.46
C THR A 279 -39.65 -14.31 42.89
N SER A 280 -40.07 -13.25 43.57
CA SER A 280 -39.33 -12.10 44.12
C SER A 280 -38.63 -12.34 45.47
N GLU A 281 -37.69 -11.45 45.83
CA GLU A 281 -37.38 -10.85 47.17
C GLU A 281 -35.90 -10.36 47.11
N ASP A 282 -35.50 -9.09 47.17
CA ASP A 282 -35.89 -7.86 47.89
C ASP A 282 -35.19 -7.62 49.25
N THR A 283 -34.64 -6.40 49.42
CA THR A 283 -34.12 -5.72 50.64
C THR A 283 -33.07 -6.46 51.51
N ASP A 284 -31.85 -5.96 51.78
CA ASP A 284 -31.53 -4.81 52.66
C ASP A 284 -30.04 -4.35 52.54
N SER A 285 -29.68 -3.22 53.17
CA SER A 285 -28.35 -2.60 53.16
C SER A 285 -27.50 -2.91 54.43
N PRO A 286 -26.64 -2.02 54.98
CA PRO A 286 -25.19 -2.20 54.86
C PRO A 286 -24.45 -2.40 56.20
N ARG A 287 -23.19 -2.90 56.17
CA ARG A 287 -22.30 -2.84 57.35
C ARG A 287 -20.83 -2.54 57.01
N ARG A 288 -20.23 -1.71 57.88
CA ARG A 288 -18.81 -1.33 57.98
C ARG A 288 -17.90 -2.50 58.43
N GLU A 289 -16.61 -2.16 58.56
CA GLU A 289 -15.51 -2.85 59.28
C GLU A 289 -14.65 -3.75 58.34
N SER A 290 -13.34 -3.57 58.21
CA SER A 290 -12.41 -2.53 58.74
C SER A 290 -11.29 -2.24 57.74
#